data_AF-A0A4Q3CAT7-F1
#
_entry.id   AF-A0A4Q3CAT7-F1
#
_cell.length_a   1.000
_cell.length_b   1.000
_cell.length_c   1.000
_cell.angle_alpha   90.00
_cell.angle_beta   90.00
_cell.angle_gamma   90.00
#
_symmetry.space_group_name_H-M   'P 1'
#
loop_
_entity.id
_entity.type
_entity.pdbx_description
1 polymer ?
#
loop_
_entity_poly.entity_id
_entity_poly.type
_entity_poly.pdbx_seq_one_letter_code
_entity_poly.pdbx_strand_id
1 'polypeptide(L)'
;MYNISSEYMIGQGILAAPLTGKADERKVYLPAGNWYDFNTNQKYEGGKEYTIKTSYTQLPIFIKEGTIMPLAKPVENVSQATQFELTCYVYGANAVNATLFEDDGVTFNYENR
;
A
#
# COMPACT_ATOMS: atom_id res chain seq x y z
N MET A 1 10.69 1.05 21.74
CA MET A 1 10.81 0.29 20.47
C MET A 1 9.66 -0.70 20.45
N TYR A 2 8.74 -0.58 19.51
CA TYR A 2 7.62 -1.53 19.40
C TYR A 2 8.12 -2.77 18.65
N ASN A 3 8.11 -3.94 19.29
CA ASN A 3 8.46 -5.21 18.65
C ASN A 3 7.23 -5.75 17.90
N ILE A 4 6.98 -5.21 16.72
CA ILE A 4 5.90 -5.66 15.85
C ILE A 4 6.51 -6.38 14.65
N SER A 5 6.32 -7.70 14.59
CA SER A 5 6.85 -8.55 13.52
C SER A 5 5.78 -9.06 12.56
N SER A 6 4.52 -8.70 12.78
CA SER A 6 3.35 -9.23 12.07
C SER A 6 2.73 -8.23 11.10
N GLU A 7 3.25 -7.01 11.00
CA GLU A 7 2.87 -6.01 10.00
C GLU A 7 4.12 -5.34 9.46
N TYR A 8 4.07 -4.84 8.24
CA TYR A 8 5.23 -4.26 7.58
C TYR A 8 4.83 -3.17 6.58
N MET A 9 5.78 -2.26 6.34
CA MET A 9 5.64 -1.21 5.33
C MET A 9 6.02 -1.74 3.95
N ILE A 10 5.23 -1.40 2.94
CA ILE A 10 5.57 -1.53 1.52
C ILE A 10 5.83 -0.11 1.01
N GLY A 11 7.10 0.17 0.70
CA GLY A 11 7.54 1.54 0.45
C GLY A 11 7.28 2.43 1.67
N GLN A 12 6.92 3.70 1.41
CA GLN A 12 6.74 4.71 2.47
C GLN A 12 5.27 4.92 2.88
N GLY A 13 4.33 4.53 2.03
CA GLY A 13 2.92 4.92 2.14
C GLY A 13 1.94 3.79 2.41
N ILE A 14 2.37 2.53 2.38
CA ILE A 14 1.48 1.37 2.48
C ILE A 14 1.90 0.50 3.66
N LEU A 15 0.96 0.13 4.52
CA LEU A 15 1.14 -0.84 5.60
C LEU A 15 0.30 -2.08 5.30
N ALA A 16 0.93 -3.24 5.28
CA ALA A 16 0.25 -4.53 5.13
C ALA A 16 0.28 -5.27 6.47
N ALA A 17 -0.87 -5.83 6.85
CA ALA A 17 -1.04 -6.58 8.09
C ALA A 17 -1.71 -7.94 7.83
N PRO A 18 -1.00 -8.93 7.25
CA PRO A 18 -1.57 -10.23 6.88
C PRO A 18 -2.12 -11.02 8.07
N LEU A 19 -3.34 -11.57 7.98
CA LEU A 19 -3.83 -12.50 8.99
C LEU A 19 -2.98 -13.79 8.98
N THR A 20 -2.63 -14.28 10.18
CA THR A 20 -1.90 -15.54 10.35
C THR A 20 -2.79 -16.57 11.06
N GLY A 21 -2.91 -17.77 10.50
CA GLY A 21 -3.76 -18.84 11.06
C GLY A 21 -5.24 -18.67 10.71
N LYS A 22 -6.14 -19.25 11.52
CA LYS A 22 -7.60 -19.17 11.35
C LYS A 22 -8.21 -18.01 12.15
N ALA A 23 -7.64 -16.82 12.01
CA ALA A 23 -8.13 -15.61 12.67
C ALA A 23 -8.96 -14.76 11.70
N ASP A 24 -10.09 -14.24 12.16
CA ASP A 24 -10.95 -13.26 11.46
C ASP A 24 -10.75 -11.82 12.00
N GLU A 25 -9.93 -11.67 13.03
CA GLU A 25 -9.48 -10.40 13.55
C GLU A 25 -8.00 -10.41 13.93
N ARG A 26 -7.38 -9.23 13.92
CA ARG A 26 -6.03 -9.03 14.46
C ARG A 26 -5.83 -7.63 15.01
N LYS A 27 -4.85 -7.51 15.91
CA LYS A 27 -4.32 -6.22 16.32
C LYS A 27 -3.37 -5.69 15.24
N VAL A 28 -3.51 -4.41 14.93
CA VAL A 28 -2.66 -3.68 13.97
C VAL A 28 -2.29 -2.35 14.63
N TYR A 29 -1.00 -2.05 14.70
CA TYR A 29 -0.55 -0.73 15.12
C TYR A 29 -0.38 0.15 13.89
N LEU A 30 -1.07 1.29 13.89
CA LEU A 30 -0.89 2.29 12.84
C LEU A 30 0.11 3.33 13.35
N PRO A 31 1.26 3.54 12.70
CA PRO A 31 2.22 4.57 13.09
C PRO A 31 1.61 5.97 13.07
N ALA A 32 2.26 6.94 13.71
CA ALA A 32 1.76 8.32 13.75
C ALA A 32 1.41 8.89 12.36
N GLY A 33 0.29 9.60 12.28
CA GLY A 33 -0.29 10.13 11.04
C GLY A 33 -1.71 9.60 10.80
N ASN A 34 -2.34 10.02 9.70
CA ASN A 34 -3.64 9.49 9.29
C ASN A 34 -3.46 8.33 8.31
N TRP A 35 -4.35 7.35 8.38
CA TRP A 35 -4.32 6.15 7.54
C TRP A 35 -5.71 5.85 7.00
N TYR A 36 -5.76 5.19 5.85
CA TYR A 36 -7.00 4.81 5.18
C TYR A 36 -6.96 3.31 4.90
N ASP A 37 -7.97 2.56 5.33
CA ASP A 37 -8.13 1.17 4.88
C ASP A 37 -8.38 1.15 3.37
N PHE A 38 -7.51 0.48 2.63
CA PHE A 38 -7.56 0.40 1.18
C PHE A 38 -8.88 -0.20 0.68
N ASN A 39 -9.46 -1.13 1.43
CA ASN A 39 -10.64 -1.87 1.00
C ASN A 39 -11.95 -1.14 1.27
N THR A 40 -12.00 -0.35 2.36
CA THR A 40 -13.23 0.28 2.85
C THR A 40 -13.22 1.81 2.74
N ASN A 41 -12.05 2.40 2.47
CA ASN A 41 -11.76 3.83 2.56
C ASN A 41 -11.97 4.43 3.97
N GLN A 42 -12.14 3.60 5.00
CA GLN A 42 -12.27 4.09 6.37
C GLN A 42 -10.97 4.77 6.82
N LYS A 43 -11.10 5.97 7.39
CA LYS A 43 -9.98 6.71 7.98
C LYS A 43 -9.71 6.26 9.43
N TYR A 44 -8.43 6.14 9.76
CA TYR A 44 -7.89 5.82 11.07
C TYR A 44 -6.86 6.88 11.49
N GLU A 45 -6.83 7.18 12.78
CA GLU A 45 -5.80 8.03 13.37
C GLU A 45 -4.69 7.12 13.91
N GLY A 46 -3.47 7.36 13.49
CA GLY A 46 -2.29 6.60 13.87
C GLY A 46 -1.75 6.93 15.26
N GLY A 47 -0.62 6.34 15.59
CA GLY A 47 -0.02 6.36 16.92
C GLY A 47 -0.67 5.39 17.91
N LYS A 48 -1.56 4.51 17.45
CA LYS A 48 -2.31 3.57 18.31
C LYS A 48 -2.64 2.24 17.61
N GLU A 49 -3.01 1.28 18.44
CA GLU A 49 -3.41 -0.06 18.02
C GLU A 49 -4.92 -0.13 17.78
N TYR A 50 -5.32 -0.88 16.75
CA TYR A 50 -6.70 -1.18 16.41
C TYR A 50 -6.93 -2.68 16.32
N THR A 51 -8.11 -3.14 16.75
CA THR A 51 -8.61 -4.47 16.40
C THR A 51 -9.28 -4.38 15.03
N ILE A 52 -8.65 -4.97 14.03
CA ILE A 52 -9.13 -5.00 12.65
C ILE A 52 -9.81 -6.34 12.42
N LYS A 53 -11.10 -6.29 12.08
CA LYS A 53 -11.89 -7.44 11.64
C LYS A 53 -11.91 -7.47 10.12
N THR A 54 -11.58 -8.61 9.52
CA THR A 54 -11.64 -8.75 8.07
C THR A 54 -12.03 -10.18 7.69
N SER A 55 -12.48 -10.37 6.45
CA SER A 55 -12.77 -11.71 5.96
C SER A 55 -11.48 -12.48 5.70
N TYR A 56 -11.53 -13.81 5.76
CA TYR A 56 -10.37 -14.68 5.45
C TYR A 56 -9.78 -14.45 4.05
N THR A 57 -10.56 -13.88 3.14
CA THR A 57 -10.17 -13.63 1.75
C THR A 57 -9.64 -12.23 1.50
N GLN A 58 -9.56 -11.39 2.54
CA GLN A 58 -9.19 -9.99 2.40
C GLN A 58 -7.95 -9.68 3.24
N LEU A 59 -6.95 -9.08 2.59
CA LEU A 59 -5.72 -8.63 3.22
C LEU A 59 -5.95 -7.23 3.83
N PRO A 60 -5.73 -7.02 5.14
CA PRO A 60 -5.68 -5.68 5.70
C PRO A 60 -4.52 -4.88 5.13
N ILE A 61 -4.86 -3.81 4.41
CA ILE A 61 -3.92 -2.87 3.81
C ILE A 61 -4.35 -1.46 4.20
N PHE A 62 -3.42 -0.67 4.70
CA PHE A 62 -3.64 0.71 5.11
C PHE A 62 -2.73 1.65 4.33
N ILE A 63 -3.32 2.71 3.78
CA ILE A 63 -2.62 3.72 2.99
C ILE A 63 -2.47 4.97 3.82
N LYS A 64 -1.24 5.47 3.97
CA LYS A 64 -0.93 6.68 4.73
C LYS A 64 -1.47 7.90 4.00
N GLU A 65 -2.06 8.83 4.75
CA GLU A 65 -2.44 10.15 4.24
C GLU A 65 -1.25 10.84 3.57
N GLY A 66 -1.51 11.51 2.45
CA GLY A 66 -0.51 12.13 1.60
C GLY A 66 0.08 11.19 0.54
N THR A 67 -0.24 9.89 0.55
CA THR A 67 0.24 8.95 -0.48
C THR A 67 -0.46 9.20 -1.82
N ILE A 68 0.34 9.37 -2.88
CA ILE A 68 -0.11 9.25 -4.27
C ILE A 68 0.23 7.84 -4.72
N MET A 69 -0.78 7.02 -5.01
CA MET A 69 -0.64 5.63 -5.39
C MET A 69 -1.10 5.42 -6.84
N PRO A 70 -0.17 5.28 -7.80
CA PRO A 70 -0.51 4.82 -9.13
C PRO A 70 -0.86 3.33 -9.06
N LEU A 71 -2.08 2.97 -9.44
CA LEU A 71 -2.56 1.60 -9.47
C LEU A 71 -2.92 1.21 -10.89
N ALA A 72 -2.24 0.20 -11.41
CA ALA A 72 -2.52 -0.35 -12.74
C ALA A 72 -3.73 -1.28 -12.71
N LYS A 73 -4.48 -1.31 -13.82
CA LYS A 73 -5.36 -2.46 -14.09
C LYS A 73 -4.53 -3.74 -14.20
N PRO A 74 -5.05 -4.89 -13.72
CA PRO A 74 -4.35 -6.17 -13.87
C PRO A 74 -4.11 -6.52 -15.34
N VAL A 75 -2.93 -7.07 -15.60
CA VAL A 75 -2.54 -7.71 -16.86
C VAL A 75 -2.12 -9.16 -16.57
N GLU A 76 -2.18 -10.05 -17.55
CA GLU A 76 -1.81 -11.46 -17.34
C GLU A 76 -0.32 -11.61 -16.98
N ASN A 77 0.54 -10.85 -17.65
CA ASN A 77 1.96 -10.79 -17.39
C ASN A 77 2.55 -9.42 -17.80
N VAL A 78 3.71 -9.09 -17.25
CA VAL A 78 4.47 -7.89 -17.60
C VAL A 78 5.50 -8.25 -18.68
N SER A 79 5.55 -7.44 -19.73
CA SER A 79 6.47 -7.56 -20.87
C SER A 79 6.88 -6.17 -21.36
N GLN A 80 7.85 -6.09 -22.27
CA GLN A 80 8.29 -4.81 -22.85
C GLN A 80 7.20 -4.07 -23.64
N ALA A 81 6.19 -4.79 -24.13
CA ALA A 81 5.06 -4.22 -24.86
C ALA A 81 3.88 -3.86 -23.95
N THR A 82 3.97 -4.16 -22.65
CA THR A 82 2.88 -3.91 -21.70
C THR A 82 2.69 -2.42 -21.53
N GLN A 83 1.45 -1.97 -21.73
CA GLN A 83 1.01 -0.61 -21.43
C GLN A 83 0.05 -0.67 -20.25
N PHE A 84 0.36 0.04 -19.17
CA PHE A 84 -0.49 0.06 -18.00
C PHE A 84 -1.52 1.17 -18.10
N GLU A 85 -2.79 0.81 -17.96
CA GLU A 85 -3.83 1.78 -17.65
C GLU A 85 -3.78 2.08 -16.15
N LEU A 86 -3.35 3.28 -15.79
CA LEU A 86 -3.13 3.70 -14.41
C LEU A 86 -4.27 4.58 -13.90
N THR A 87 -4.76 4.27 -12.70
CA THR A 87 -5.54 5.20 -11.88
C THR A 87 -4.65 5.71 -10.74
N CYS A 88 -4.48 7.02 -10.63
CA CYS A 88 -3.75 7.63 -9.53
C CYS A 88 -4.70 7.94 -8.38
N TYR A 89 -4.58 7.20 -7.28
CA TYR A 89 -5.31 7.48 -6.04
C TYR A 89 -4.51 8.43 -5.16
N VAL A 90 -5.16 9.47 -4.65
CA VAL A 90 -4.56 10.42 -3.70
C VAL A 90 -5.30 10.31 -2.37
N TYR A 91 -4.60 9.90 -1.32
CA TYR A 91 -5.21 9.64 -0.03
C TYR A 91 -5.15 10.86 0.89
N GLY A 92 -6.30 11.49 1.10
CA GLY A 92 -6.44 12.67 1.96
C GLY A 92 -5.89 13.96 1.34
N ALA A 93 -5.49 14.90 2.18
CA ALA A 93 -4.95 16.19 1.77
C ALA A 93 -3.41 16.23 1.89
N ASN A 94 -2.77 17.25 1.29
CA ASN A 94 -1.33 17.47 1.37
C ASN A 94 -0.51 16.28 0.82
N ALA A 95 -0.80 15.89 -0.42
CA ALA A 95 -0.07 14.85 -1.11
C ALA A 95 1.45 15.11 -1.09
N VAL A 96 2.22 14.09 -0.78
CA VAL A 96 3.68 14.10 -0.90
C VAL A 96 4.05 13.75 -2.33
N ASN A 97 5.08 14.41 -2.86
CA ASN A 97 5.57 14.15 -4.22
C ASN A 97 5.89 12.66 -4.40
N ALA A 98 5.43 12.11 -5.52
CA ALA A 98 5.74 10.76 -5.97
C ALA A 98 6.32 10.84 -7.38
N THR A 99 7.22 9.91 -7.69
CA THR A 99 7.79 9.75 -9.03
C THR A 99 7.41 8.37 -9.55
N LEU A 100 6.69 8.35 -10.68
CA LEU A 100 6.48 7.12 -11.44
C LEU A 100 7.68 6.96 -12.37
N PHE A 101 8.38 5.83 -12.25
CA PHE A 101 9.51 5.49 -13.08
C PHE A 101 9.13 4.36 -14.04
N GLU A 102 9.33 4.58 -15.34
CA GLU A 102 9.09 3.60 -16.40
C GLU A 102 10.33 3.47 -17.30
N ASP A 103 10.70 2.23 -17.60
CA ASP A 103 11.74 1.84 -18.55
C ASP A 103 11.30 0.61 -19.35
N ASP A 104 12.21 0.03 -20.15
CA ASP A 104 11.90 -1.15 -20.97
C ASP A 104 11.92 -2.48 -20.19
N GLY A 105 12.25 -2.45 -18.89
CA GLY A 105 12.28 -3.60 -17.98
C GLY A 105 13.31 -4.69 -18.30
N VAL A 106 14.19 -4.49 -19.28
CA VAL A 106 15.07 -5.56 -19.80
C VAL A 106 16.52 -5.10 -20.00
N THR A 107 16.74 -3.86 -20.45
CA THR A 107 18.06 -3.35 -20.80
C THR A 107 18.59 -2.38 -19.74
N PHE A 108 19.86 -1.99 -19.86
CA PHE A 108 20.51 -0.97 -19.02
C PHE A 108 20.32 0.46 -19.54
N ASN A 109 19.37 0.71 -20.46
CA ASN A 109 19.15 2.03 -21.04
C ASN A 109 18.79 3.10 -19.99
N TYR A 110 18.29 2.70 -18.82
CA TYR A 110 18.01 3.61 -17.71
C TYR A 110 19.25 4.33 -17.16
N GLU A 111 20.46 3.79 -17.35
CA GLU A 111 21.71 4.39 -16.85
C GLU A 111 22.18 5.61 -17.66
N ASN A 112 21.69 5.75 -18.90
CA ASN A 112 22.10 6.80 -19.83
C ASN A 112 21.05 7.92 -20.00
N ARG A 113 20.10 8.03 -19.06
CA ARG A 113 19.08 9.09 -19.04
C ARG A 113 19.55 10.38 -18.37
#